data_AF-A0A7Y2FHZ5-F1
#
_entry.id   AF-A0A7Y2FHZ5-F1
#
_cell.length_a   1.000
_cell.length_b   1.000
_cell.length_c   1.000
_cell.angle_alpha   90.00
_cell.angle_beta   90.00
_cell.angle_gamma   90.00
#
_symmetry.space_group_name_H-M   'P 1'
#
loop_
_entity.id
_entity.type
_entity.pdbx_description
1 polymer ?
#
loop_
_entity_poly.entity_id
_entity_poly.type
_entity_poly.pdbx_seq_one_letter_code
_entity_poly.pdbx_strand_id
1 'polypeptide(L)'
;MLDRLKLPALAAMIVAAMALPEAGSAQCLLANPSFEIPGSGTAFGGWNQFGIVASSSEAVHGGVAARLTGPDLGGWDLSAIWQKLDAAPGEQWSASITAWHSAAKPLTGQSRAILNVEWRDSGGSLISYESHTVLDANSPLDTPQWFNVISSPAPTGTASTHFLFGALQSPT
;
A
#
# COMPACT_ATOMS: atom_id res chain seq x y z
N MET A 1 77.61 8.74 -27.88
CA MET A 1 76.91 8.63 -26.58
C MET A 1 75.76 9.62 -26.66
N LEU A 2 74.56 9.14 -27.03
CA LEU A 2 73.40 9.97 -27.37
C LEU A 2 72.42 9.96 -26.20
N ASP A 3 72.20 11.14 -25.62
CA ASP A 3 71.25 11.41 -24.54
C ASP A 3 69.80 11.20 -24.99
N ARG A 4 69.03 10.43 -24.21
CA ARG A 4 67.59 10.27 -24.37
C ARG A 4 66.84 11.27 -23.47
N LEU A 5 66.05 12.15 -24.10
CA LEU A 5 65.05 12.99 -23.46
C LEU A 5 64.08 12.15 -22.60
N LYS A 6 63.81 12.61 -21.38
CA LYS A 6 62.70 12.14 -20.53
C LYS A 6 61.47 13.02 -20.80
N LEU A 7 60.38 12.42 -21.26
CA LEU A 7 59.03 13.00 -21.14
C LEU A 7 58.41 12.53 -19.80
N PRO A 8 57.83 13.41 -18.97
CA PRO A 8 56.94 12.99 -17.89
C PRO A 8 55.55 12.69 -18.46
N ALA A 9 55.10 11.44 -18.31
CA ALA A 9 53.74 11.05 -18.63
C ALA A 9 52.75 11.56 -17.58
N LEU A 10 51.61 11.97 -18.11
CA LEU A 10 50.45 12.60 -17.50
C LEU A 10 49.75 11.71 -16.45
N ALA A 11 49.03 12.38 -15.54
CA ALA A 11 48.26 11.88 -14.42
C ALA A 11 47.22 10.79 -14.73
N ALA A 12 46.97 9.91 -13.75
CA ALA A 12 45.78 9.07 -13.68
C ALA A 12 45.01 9.39 -12.39
N MET A 13 43.95 10.18 -12.50
CA MET A 13 42.97 10.41 -11.44
C MET A 13 41.89 9.32 -11.58
N ILE A 14 41.89 8.35 -10.67
CA ILE A 14 40.87 7.30 -10.62
C ILE A 14 39.62 7.90 -9.97
N VAL A 15 38.61 8.21 -10.76
CA VAL A 15 37.26 8.51 -10.27
C VAL A 15 36.56 7.17 -10.05
N ALA A 16 36.36 6.79 -8.79
CA ALA A 16 35.49 5.68 -8.44
C ALA A 16 34.03 6.11 -8.68
N ALA A 17 33.46 5.68 -9.80
CA ALA A 17 32.03 5.83 -10.07
C ALA A 17 31.27 4.95 -9.08
N MET A 18 30.64 5.56 -8.06
CA MET A 18 29.66 4.87 -7.23
C MET A 18 28.45 4.56 -8.11
N ALA A 19 28.25 3.28 -8.41
CA ALA A 19 27.03 2.81 -9.06
C ALA A 19 25.84 3.12 -8.14
N LEU A 20 25.02 4.09 -8.54
CA LEU A 20 23.70 4.26 -7.95
C LEU A 20 22.89 3.02 -8.33
N PRO A 21 22.21 2.35 -7.38
CA PRO A 21 21.28 1.29 -7.75
C PRO A 21 20.20 1.91 -8.66
N GLU A 22 20.05 1.37 -9.86
CA GLU A 22 18.93 1.66 -10.73
C GLU A 22 17.66 1.23 -10.00
N ALA A 23 16.80 2.19 -9.66
CA ALA A 23 15.47 1.90 -9.17
C ALA A 23 14.74 1.11 -10.27
N GLY A 24 14.43 -0.16 -9.99
CA GLY A 24 13.66 -1.00 -10.90
C GLY A 24 12.32 -0.34 -11.23
N SER A 25 12.01 -0.25 -12.52
CA SER A 25 10.79 0.39 -13.02
C SER A 25 9.51 -0.23 -12.43
N ALA A 26 8.88 0.52 -11.52
CA ALA A 26 7.45 0.83 -11.51
C ALA A 26 6.45 -0.32 -11.76
N GLN A 27 6.10 -1.07 -10.71
CA GLN A 27 4.72 -1.58 -10.60
C GLN A 27 3.79 -0.41 -10.27
N CYS A 28 3.44 0.40 -11.28
CA CYS A 28 2.58 1.58 -11.10
C CYS A 28 1.10 1.27 -10.89
N LEU A 29 0.70 -0.01 -10.80
CA LEU A 29 -0.70 -0.39 -10.66
C LEU A 29 -0.88 -1.60 -9.77
N LEU A 30 -1.87 -1.54 -8.90
CA LEU A 30 -2.35 -2.68 -8.12
C LEU A 30 -2.80 -3.80 -9.06
N ALA A 31 -2.47 -5.04 -8.72
CA ALA A 31 -3.04 -6.20 -9.39
C ALA A 31 -4.52 -6.32 -9.03
N ASN A 32 -5.38 -6.68 -9.99
CA ASN A 32 -6.81 -6.94 -9.71
C ASN A 32 -7.49 -5.83 -8.84
N PRO A 33 -7.40 -4.54 -9.24
CA PRO A 33 -7.86 -3.42 -8.41
C PRO A 33 -9.39 -3.38 -8.24
N SER A 34 -10.13 -4.08 -9.10
CA SER A 34 -11.59 -4.25 -9.03
C SER A 34 -12.02 -5.59 -8.41
N PHE A 35 -11.10 -6.39 -7.87
CA PHE A 35 -11.40 -7.63 -7.13
C PHE A 35 -12.10 -8.76 -7.94
N GLU A 36 -12.18 -8.64 -9.25
CA GLU A 36 -12.91 -9.57 -10.14
C GLU A 36 -12.26 -10.95 -10.22
N ILE A 37 -10.95 -11.05 -9.94
CA ILE A 37 -10.22 -12.31 -10.03
C ILE A 37 -10.18 -12.98 -8.65
N PRO A 38 -10.72 -14.21 -8.49
CA PRO A 38 -10.66 -14.93 -7.22
C PRO A 38 -9.22 -15.36 -6.89
N GLY A 39 -8.92 -15.48 -5.59
CA GLY A 39 -7.63 -15.93 -5.10
C GLY A 39 -7.51 -17.45 -5.01
N SER A 40 -6.28 -17.93 -4.84
CA SER A 40 -5.99 -19.32 -4.45
C SER A 40 -5.63 -19.35 -2.97
N GLY A 41 -6.59 -19.70 -2.11
CA GLY A 41 -6.44 -19.62 -0.66
C GLY A 41 -6.66 -18.23 -0.05
N THR A 42 -6.93 -17.22 -0.88
CA THR A 42 -7.40 -15.88 -0.50
C THR A 42 -8.70 -15.57 -1.24
N ALA A 43 -9.43 -14.53 -0.82
CA ALA A 43 -10.65 -14.09 -1.48
C ALA A 43 -10.37 -13.52 -2.89
N PHE A 44 -9.25 -12.82 -3.07
CA PHE A 44 -8.92 -12.11 -4.31
C PHE A 44 -7.49 -12.42 -4.77
N GLY A 45 -7.35 -12.72 -6.06
CA GLY A 45 -6.06 -12.95 -6.70
C GLY A 45 -5.21 -11.68 -6.66
N GLY A 46 -3.93 -11.82 -6.33
CA GLY A 46 -3.00 -10.70 -6.19
C GLY A 46 -3.06 -9.97 -4.85
N TRP A 47 -4.03 -10.26 -3.98
CA TRP A 47 -4.17 -9.64 -2.66
C TRP A 47 -3.75 -10.57 -1.53
N ASN A 48 -2.99 -10.03 -0.58
CA ASN A 48 -2.83 -10.64 0.74
C ASN A 48 -3.99 -10.24 1.64
N GLN A 49 -4.29 -11.03 2.67
CA GLN A 49 -5.42 -10.76 3.56
C GLN A 49 -5.23 -11.32 4.97
N PHE A 50 -5.93 -10.73 5.93
CA PHE A 50 -6.14 -11.29 7.27
C PHE A 50 -7.46 -10.80 7.86
N GLY A 51 -7.92 -11.47 8.92
CA GLY A 51 -9.23 -11.24 9.51
C GLY A 51 -10.36 -11.79 8.64
N ILE A 52 -11.53 -11.17 8.71
CA ILE A 52 -12.73 -11.58 8.00
C ILE A 52 -12.85 -10.79 6.69
N VAL A 53 -12.48 -11.47 5.60
CA VAL A 53 -12.51 -10.93 4.24
C VAL A 53 -13.37 -11.83 3.36
N ALA A 54 -14.29 -11.24 2.61
CA ALA A 54 -15.17 -11.95 1.68
C ALA A 54 -15.41 -11.12 0.40
N SER A 55 -15.91 -11.77 -0.64
CA SER A 55 -16.49 -11.08 -1.80
C SER A 55 -17.94 -10.65 -1.53
N SER A 56 -18.35 -9.58 -2.20
CA SER A 56 -19.73 -9.10 -2.29
C SER A 56 -20.07 -8.78 -3.73
N SER A 57 -21.34 -8.98 -4.12
CA SER A 57 -21.86 -8.52 -5.41
C SER A 57 -22.30 -7.05 -5.39
N GLU A 58 -22.23 -6.39 -4.23
CA GLU A 58 -22.61 -4.99 -4.06
C GLU A 58 -21.44 -4.07 -4.48
N ALA A 59 -21.05 -4.17 -5.75
CA ALA A 59 -19.93 -3.43 -6.32
C ALA A 59 -20.38 -2.08 -6.91
N VAL A 60 -19.53 -1.06 -6.78
CA VAL A 60 -19.75 0.24 -7.44
C VAL A 60 -19.32 0.18 -8.92
N HIS A 61 -18.28 -0.61 -9.19
CA HIS A 61 -17.74 -0.84 -10.52
C HIS A 61 -17.46 -2.34 -10.66
N GLY A 62 -17.69 -2.91 -11.85
CA GLY A 62 -17.53 -4.34 -12.06
C GLY A 62 -18.67 -5.15 -11.46
N GLY A 63 -18.38 -6.40 -11.09
CA GLY A 63 -19.32 -7.34 -10.48
C GLY A 63 -18.97 -7.75 -9.05
N VAL A 64 -17.75 -7.43 -8.58
CA VAL A 64 -17.26 -7.86 -7.26
C VAL A 64 -16.68 -6.69 -6.46
N ALA A 65 -16.99 -6.67 -5.17
CA ALA A 65 -16.34 -5.81 -4.18
C ALA A 65 -15.71 -6.64 -3.06
N ALA A 66 -14.65 -6.11 -2.47
CA ALA A 66 -14.12 -6.61 -1.22
C ALA A 66 -15.02 -6.18 -0.05
N ARG A 67 -15.43 -7.16 0.77
CA ARG A 67 -16.14 -6.93 2.03
C ARG A 67 -15.21 -7.28 3.19
N LEU A 68 -14.99 -6.30 4.05
CA LEU A 68 -14.20 -6.42 5.27
C LEU A 68 -15.13 -6.19 6.46
N THR A 69 -15.08 -7.07 7.45
CA THR A 69 -15.87 -6.92 8.69
C THR A 69 -14.99 -7.18 9.91
N GLY A 70 -15.31 -6.56 11.03
CA GLY A 70 -14.74 -6.99 12.31
C GLY A 70 -15.30 -8.35 12.75
N PRO A 71 -14.68 -9.04 13.70
CA PRO A 71 -15.16 -10.30 14.23
C PRO A 71 -16.24 -10.16 15.31
N ASP A 72 -16.60 -8.93 15.70
CA ASP A 72 -17.64 -8.59 16.67
C ASP A 72 -17.43 -9.23 18.06
N LEU A 73 -16.17 -9.49 18.44
CA LEU A 73 -15.79 -10.09 19.73
C LEU A 73 -15.71 -9.11 20.91
N GLY A 74 -16.25 -7.89 20.76
CA GLY A 74 -16.26 -6.86 21.81
C GLY A 74 -14.93 -6.15 22.06
N GLY A 75 -13.93 -6.36 21.19
CA GLY A 75 -12.60 -5.75 21.28
C GLY A 75 -12.22 -4.94 20.04
N TRP A 76 -11.06 -4.30 20.11
CA TRP A 76 -10.38 -3.77 18.93
C TRP A 76 -9.91 -4.91 18.04
N ASP A 77 -10.21 -4.82 16.75
CA ASP A 77 -9.78 -5.82 15.77
C ASP A 77 -9.67 -5.18 14.38
N LEU A 78 -8.91 -5.82 13.49
CA LEU A 78 -8.67 -5.35 12.14
C LEU A 78 -8.79 -6.52 11.16
N SER A 79 -9.66 -6.35 10.17
CA SER A 79 -9.67 -7.16 8.95
C SER A 79 -9.15 -6.34 7.81
N ALA A 80 -8.25 -6.88 6.99
CA ALA A 80 -7.66 -6.12 5.91
C ALA A 80 -7.21 -6.96 4.72
N ILE A 81 -7.11 -6.26 3.59
CA ILE A 81 -6.43 -6.73 2.37
C ILE A 81 -5.30 -5.76 2.03
N TRP A 82 -4.23 -6.27 1.44
CA TRP A 82 -3.11 -5.43 1.05
C TRP A 82 -2.29 -5.99 -0.13
N GLN A 83 -1.58 -5.09 -0.81
CA GLN A 83 -0.57 -5.43 -1.82
C GLN A 83 0.75 -4.74 -1.53
N LYS A 84 1.84 -5.49 -1.75
CA LYS A 84 3.20 -4.95 -1.78
C LYS A 84 3.48 -4.41 -3.17
N LEU A 85 4.02 -3.20 -3.22
CA LEU A 85 4.58 -2.59 -4.42
C LEU A 85 6.03 -2.20 -4.11
N ASP A 86 6.93 -2.38 -5.07
CA ASP A 86 8.31 -1.92 -4.93
C ASP A 86 8.32 -0.39 -4.81
N ALA A 87 9.13 0.13 -3.89
CA ALA A 87 9.23 1.57 -3.65
C ALA A 87 10.64 1.94 -3.18
N ALA A 88 11.10 3.13 -3.56
CA ALA A 88 12.39 3.67 -3.16
C ALA A 88 12.25 4.87 -2.22
N PRO A 89 13.28 5.19 -1.41
CA PRO A 89 13.26 6.38 -0.56
C PRO A 89 13.02 7.66 -1.37
N GLY A 90 12.13 8.53 -0.87
CA GLY A 90 11.74 9.77 -1.51
C GLY A 90 10.57 9.66 -2.50
N GLU A 91 10.16 8.45 -2.88
CA GLU A 91 8.99 8.27 -3.75
C GLU A 91 7.68 8.64 -3.04
N GLN A 92 6.71 9.09 -3.82
CA GLN A 92 5.34 9.34 -3.36
C GLN A 92 4.38 8.52 -4.18
N TRP A 93 3.31 8.07 -3.54
CA TRP A 93 2.31 7.24 -4.18
C TRP A 93 0.91 7.85 -4.02
N SER A 94 0.11 7.72 -5.07
CA SER A 94 -1.30 8.12 -5.05
C SER A 94 -2.16 6.86 -4.96
N ALA A 95 -3.13 6.85 -4.06
CA ALA A 95 -4.10 5.77 -3.94
C ALA A 95 -5.52 6.32 -3.93
N SER A 96 -6.40 5.63 -4.65
CA SER A 96 -7.82 5.93 -4.69
C SER A 96 -8.61 4.67 -4.37
N ILE A 97 -9.70 4.83 -3.63
CA ILE A 97 -10.64 3.75 -3.29
C ILE A 97 -12.05 4.31 -3.26
N THR A 98 -13.02 3.49 -3.67
CA THR A 98 -14.43 3.72 -3.35
C THR A 98 -14.86 2.73 -2.28
N ALA A 99 -15.43 3.23 -1.20
CA ALA A 99 -15.92 2.42 -0.09
C ALA A 99 -17.30 2.91 0.37
N TRP A 100 -18.08 2.03 0.98
CA TRP A 100 -19.33 2.38 1.67
C TRP A 100 -19.67 1.33 2.72
N HIS A 101 -20.65 1.64 3.57
CA HIS A 101 -21.23 0.75 4.56
C HIS A 101 -22.75 0.85 4.52
N SER A 102 -23.46 -0.23 4.83
CA SER A 102 -24.91 -0.30 4.62
C SER A 102 -25.70 0.09 5.87
N ALA A 103 -26.94 0.55 5.69
CA ALA A 103 -27.82 0.78 6.83
C ALA A 103 -28.13 -0.51 7.62
N ALA A 104 -28.04 -1.68 6.98
CA ALA A 104 -28.21 -2.97 7.64
C ALA A 104 -27.00 -3.41 8.48
N LYS A 105 -25.80 -2.92 8.15
CA LYS A 105 -24.54 -3.23 8.84
C LYS A 105 -23.66 -1.98 8.91
N PRO A 106 -24.07 -0.95 9.66
CA PRO A 106 -23.35 0.31 9.69
C PRO A 106 -22.05 0.18 10.50
N LEU A 107 -21.05 0.97 10.14
CA LEU A 107 -19.97 1.30 11.06
C LEU A 107 -20.57 2.05 12.25
N THR A 108 -20.18 1.65 13.46
CA THR A 108 -20.67 2.24 14.71
C THR A 108 -19.52 2.57 15.66
N GLY A 109 -19.79 3.43 16.65
CA GLY A 109 -18.82 3.81 17.66
C GLY A 109 -17.57 4.44 17.04
N GLN A 110 -16.40 3.88 17.36
CA GLN A 110 -15.12 4.32 16.81
C GLN A 110 -14.62 3.43 15.67
N SER A 111 -15.46 2.55 15.14
CA SER A 111 -15.12 1.70 14.00
C SER A 111 -14.91 2.53 12.73
N ARG A 112 -13.96 2.14 11.90
CA ARG A 112 -13.53 2.88 10.71
C ARG A 112 -13.21 1.96 9.56
N ALA A 113 -13.52 2.37 8.34
CA ALA A 113 -12.81 1.90 7.16
C ALA A 113 -11.54 2.75 7.01
N ILE A 114 -10.39 2.11 6.82
CA ILE A 114 -9.09 2.78 6.75
C ILE A 114 -8.32 2.42 5.48
N LEU A 115 -7.48 3.36 5.07
CA LEU A 115 -6.41 3.16 4.09
C LEU A 115 -5.09 3.47 4.78
N ASN A 116 -4.19 2.49 4.81
CA ASN A 116 -2.82 2.71 5.25
C ASN A 116 -1.86 2.68 4.06
N VAL A 117 -0.89 3.60 4.08
CA VAL A 117 0.31 3.54 3.26
C VAL A 117 1.46 3.16 4.18
N GLU A 118 1.96 1.94 4.06
CA GLU A 118 2.98 1.41 4.96
C GLU A 118 4.32 1.30 4.25
N TRP A 119 5.35 1.97 4.78
CA TRP A 119 6.70 1.91 4.25
C TRP A 119 7.48 0.79 4.91
N ARG A 120 8.10 -0.07 4.09
CA ARG A 120 8.73 -1.31 4.52
C ARG A 120 10.19 -1.36 4.09
N ASP A 121 11.06 -1.86 4.95
CA ASP A 121 12.47 -2.08 4.62
C ASP A 121 12.67 -3.32 3.72
N SER A 122 13.92 -3.60 3.34
CA SER A 122 14.26 -4.76 2.50
C SER A 122 14.04 -6.12 3.18
N GLY A 123 13.93 -6.14 4.51
CA GLY A 123 13.54 -7.32 5.30
C GLY A 123 12.02 -7.49 5.45
N GLY A 124 11.22 -6.52 4.97
CA GLY A 124 9.76 -6.49 5.14
C GLY A 124 9.30 -5.91 6.48
N SER A 125 10.20 -5.36 7.29
CA SER A 125 9.84 -4.71 8.55
C SER A 125 9.18 -3.37 8.28
N LEU A 126 8.18 -3.02 9.09
CA LEU A 126 7.55 -1.70 9.04
C LEU A 126 8.53 -0.63 9.50
N ILE A 127 8.75 0.39 8.67
CA ILE A 127 9.53 1.59 9.01
C ILE A 127 8.59 2.63 9.60
N SER A 128 7.54 2.97 8.86
CA SER A 128 6.50 3.92 9.25
C SER A 128 5.25 3.69 8.42
N TYR A 129 4.15 4.35 8.79
CA TYR A 129 2.92 4.32 8.02
C TYR A 129 2.14 5.63 8.15
N GLU A 130 1.34 5.91 7.13
CA GLU A 130 0.30 6.93 7.12
C GLU A 130 -1.05 6.22 7.18
N SER A 131 -1.96 6.66 8.06
CA SER A 131 -3.29 6.06 8.22
C SER A 131 -4.37 7.10 7.98
N HIS A 132 -5.32 6.75 7.11
CA HIS A 132 -6.39 7.63 6.69
C HIS A 132 -7.74 6.97 6.96
N THR A 133 -8.67 7.73 7.56
CA THR A 133 -10.06 7.30 7.69
C THR A 133 -10.76 7.51 6.35
N VAL A 134 -11.22 6.42 5.74
CA VAL A 134 -12.02 6.42 4.50
C VAL A 134 -13.51 6.56 4.83
N LEU A 135 -13.98 5.84 5.84
CA LEU A 135 -15.34 5.93 6.38
C LEU A 135 -15.30 5.82 7.90
N ASP A 136 -16.28 6.43 8.54
CA ASP A 136 -16.57 6.30 9.97
C ASP A 136 -18.09 6.18 10.20
N ALA A 137 -18.50 6.13 11.48
CA ALA A 137 -19.90 6.01 11.87
C ALA A 137 -20.80 7.19 11.41
N ASN A 138 -20.23 8.35 11.05
CA ASN A 138 -20.99 9.50 10.57
C ASN A 138 -21.08 9.55 9.03
N SER A 139 -20.34 8.67 8.34
CA SER A 139 -20.35 8.61 6.89
C SER A 139 -21.73 8.15 6.38
N PRO A 140 -22.23 8.70 5.25
CA PRO A 140 -23.55 8.35 4.73
C PRO A 140 -23.73 6.84 4.52
N LEU A 141 -24.87 6.32 4.97
CA LEU A 141 -25.25 4.93 4.77
C LEU A 141 -25.63 4.67 3.30
N ASP A 142 -25.37 3.45 2.83
CA ASP A 142 -25.75 2.96 1.50
C ASP A 142 -25.27 3.84 0.33
N THR A 143 -24.25 4.66 0.56
CA THR A 143 -23.77 5.65 -0.42
C THR A 143 -22.26 5.51 -0.65
N PRO A 144 -21.84 5.10 -1.87
CA PRO A 144 -20.44 5.08 -2.26
C PRO A 144 -19.71 6.40 -2.00
N GLN A 145 -18.61 6.34 -1.25
CA GLN A 145 -17.71 7.47 -1.04
C GLN A 145 -16.41 7.24 -1.80
N TRP A 146 -16.02 8.22 -2.62
CA TRP A 146 -14.71 8.24 -3.26
C TRP A 146 -13.68 8.88 -2.33
N PHE A 147 -12.58 8.19 -2.10
CA PHE A 147 -11.46 8.68 -1.30
C PHE A 147 -10.17 8.61 -2.11
N ASN A 148 -9.35 9.66 -2.04
CA ASN A 148 -8.03 9.70 -2.65
C ASN A 148 -7.01 10.32 -1.69
N VAL A 149 -5.80 9.78 -1.70
CA VAL A 149 -4.67 10.30 -0.94
C VAL A 149 -3.39 10.26 -1.77
N ILE A 150 -2.52 11.23 -1.53
CA ILE A 150 -1.12 11.20 -1.97
C ILE A 150 -0.28 11.06 -0.70
N SER A 151 0.59 10.06 -0.67
CA SER A 151 1.45 9.79 0.48
C SER A 151 2.49 10.89 0.68
N SER A 152 3.01 10.97 1.89
CA SER A 152 4.28 11.65 2.14
C SER A 152 5.42 10.94 1.38
N PRO A 153 6.57 11.60 1.16
CA PRO A 153 7.74 10.96 0.58
C PRO A 153 8.19 9.77 1.43
N ALA A 154 8.47 8.64 0.78
CA ALA A 154 8.92 7.42 1.42
C ALA A 154 10.19 7.67 2.25
N PRO A 155 10.27 7.18 3.51
CA PRO A 155 11.42 7.42 4.37
C PRO A 155 12.68 6.72 3.85
N THR A 156 13.84 7.16 4.35
CA THR A 156 15.11 6.47 4.14
C THR A 156 15.02 5.00 4.57
N GLY A 157 15.56 4.10 3.74
CA GLY A 157 15.54 2.66 3.98
C GLY A 157 14.31 1.94 3.40
N THR A 158 13.36 2.66 2.81
CA THR A 158 12.24 2.04 2.09
C THR A 158 12.74 1.17 0.94
N ALA A 159 12.21 -0.04 0.86
CA ALA A 159 12.35 -0.94 -0.29
C ALA A 159 10.99 -1.33 -0.89
N SER A 160 9.90 -1.13 -0.15
CA SER A 160 8.54 -1.37 -0.65
C SER A 160 7.50 -0.56 0.12
N THR A 161 6.34 -0.39 -0.51
CA THR A 161 5.14 0.12 0.14
C THR A 161 4.07 -0.97 0.19
N HIS A 162 3.31 -1.04 1.27
CA HIS A 162 2.05 -1.78 1.30
C HIS A 162 0.89 -0.79 1.28
N PHE A 163 0.01 -0.95 0.29
CA PHE A 163 -1.32 -0.35 0.35
C PHE A 163 -2.26 -1.32 1.04
N LEU A 164 -2.68 -0.96 2.26
CA LEU A 164 -3.59 -1.75 3.06
C LEU A 164 -4.95 -1.05 3.15
N PHE A 165 -6.00 -1.80 2.86
CA PHE A 165 -7.39 -1.39 3.04
C PHE A 165 -8.00 -2.24 4.14
N GLY A 166 -8.58 -1.58 5.16
CA GLY A 166 -8.98 -2.26 6.39
C GLY A 166 -10.33 -1.82 6.93
N ALA A 167 -10.98 -2.73 7.67
CA ALA A 167 -12.06 -2.41 8.60
C ALA A 167 -11.51 -2.54 10.03
N LEU A 168 -11.33 -1.40 10.69
CA LEU A 168 -10.95 -1.32 12.09
C LEU A 168 -12.23 -1.30 12.94
N GLN A 169 -12.42 -2.35 13.74
CA GLN A 169 -13.54 -2.45 14.68
C GLN A 169 -13.14 -1.82 16.02
N SER A 170 -14.04 -1.03 16.61
CA SER A 170 -13.93 -0.61 18.01
C SER A 170 -14.72 -1.54 18.94
N PRO A 171 -14.36 -1.59 20.24
CA PRO A 171 -15.24 -2.13 21.28
C PRO A 171 -16.62 -1.44 21.22
N THR A 172 -17.67 -2.23 21.46
CA THR A 172 -19.05 -1.77 21.59
C THR A 172 -19.44 -1.47 23.03
#